data_AF-A0A6I9QDF4-F1
#
_entry.id   AF-A0A6I9QDF4-F1
#
_cell.length_a   1.000
_cell.length_b   1.000
_cell.length_c   1.000
_cell.angle_alpha   90.00
_cell.angle_beta   90.00
_cell.angle_gamma   90.00
#
_symmetry.space_group_name_H-M   'P 1'
#
loop_
_entity.id
_entity.type
_entity.pdbx_description
1 polymer ?
#
loop_
_entity_poly.entity_id
_entity_poly.type
_entity_poly.pdbx_seq_one_letter_code
_entity_poly.pdbx_strand_id
1 'polypeptide(L)'
;MDGSSPYTDLAEPSATKRFKIGGEEMDTSEETMRSEEDTGIRRWEDLPVNCLVEIFKKLSVEDMAIGVPFVCKSWYEAHLDPCCWKILDFRGIDPWSECPFIARFMHEYRLKKFTIMGFLKFVINRGHKLATKLILPDRLLPLSNLVYICEQCPMLNIYASWQPEKNPGLIRGFVMKLNETMLRHCRNLEL
;
A
#
# COMPACT_ATOMS: atom_id res chain seq x y z
N MET A 1 -36.34 28.68 13.87
CA MET A 1 -36.67 29.22 15.21
C MET A 1 -36.69 28.01 16.12
N ASP A 2 -35.50 27.64 16.58
CA ASP A 2 -35.05 27.73 17.99
C ASP A 2 -35.33 26.39 18.67
N GLY A 3 -34.32 25.62 19.10
CA GLY A 3 -33.33 25.99 20.10
C GLY A 3 -33.83 25.40 21.43
N SER A 4 -33.46 24.17 21.77
CA SER A 4 -32.29 23.80 22.61
C SER A 4 -32.73 23.29 23.99
N SER A 5 -31.99 22.27 24.43
CA SER A 5 -32.18 21.37 25.57
C SER A 5 -31.93 22.03 26.95
N PRO A 6 -32.54 21.52 28.04
CA PRO A 6 -32.11 21.81 29.40
C PRO A 6 -31.26 20.65 29.95
N TYR A 7 -29.97 20.91 30.18
CA TYR A 7 -29.11 20.06 30.99
C TYR A 7 -28.72 20.82 32.25
N THR A 8 -29.06 20.25 33.41
CA THR A 8 -28.56 20.64 34.72
C THR A 8 -27.33 19.81 35.07
N ASP A 9 -26.30 20.49 35.59
CA ASP A 9 -25.76 20.32 36.94
C ASP A 9 -24.22 20.20 37.02
N LEU A 10 -23.71 20.77 38.12
CA LEU A 10 -22.45 20.56 38.82
C LEU A 10 -21.30 21.60 38.70
N ALA A 11 -21.20 22.34 39.83
CA ALA A 11 -20.01 22.68 40.62
C ALA A 11 -19.28 24.01 40.33
N GLU A 12 -19.54 24.99 41.22
CA GLU A 12 -18.67 26.15 41.48
C GLU A 12 -17.43 25.75 42.32
N PRO A 13 -16.26 26.37 42.09
CA PRO A 13 -15.21 26.42 43.08
C PRO A 13 -15.14 27.78 43.80
N SER A 14 -14.98 27.66 45.12
CA SER A 14 -14.88 28.70 46.14
C SER A 14 -13.83 29.80 45.91
N ALA A 15 -14.18 30.98 46.40
CA ALA A 15 -13.33 32.15 46.55
C ALA A 15 -12.05 31.88 47.34
N THR A 16 -10.89 32.16 46.75
CA THR A 16 -9.60 32.13 47.44
C THR A 16 -9.25 33.51 47.98
N LYS A 17 -8.98 33.58 49.28
CA LYS A 17 -8.68 34.80 50.05
C LYS A 17 -7.39 35.47 49.58
N ARG A 18 -7.45 36.80 49.46
CA ARG A 18 -6.38 37.73 49.11
C ARG A 18 -5.48 37.97 50.33
N PHE A 19 -4.21 37.59 50.25
CA PHE A 19 -3.15 38.13 51.09
C PHE A 19 -2.27 39.04 50.24
N LYS A 20 -2.18 40.31 50.63
CA LYS A 20 -1.24 41.30 50.07
C LYS A 20 -0.05 41.42 51.01
N ILE A 21 1.15 41.27 50.49
CA ILE A 21 2.39 41.77 51.11
C ILE A 21 3.20 42.42 49.99
N GLY A 22 3.58 43.69 50.21
CA GLY A 22 4.80 44.35 49.71
C GLY A 22 5.04 44.38 48.21
N GLY A 23 5.00 45.58 47.63
CA GLY A 23 5.26 45.79 46.21
C GLY A 23 6.73 45.68 45.82
N GLU A 24 6.93 45.35 44.54
CA GLU A 24 8.01 45.78 43.67
C GLU A 24 7.48 45.56 42.24
N GLU A 25 7.35 46.64 41.47
CA GLU A 25 7.08 46.58 40.04
C GLU A 25 8.28 45.93 39.36
N MET A 26 8.07 44.82 38.64
CA MET A 26 9.10 44.24 37.78
C MET A 26 8.52 44.00 36.38
N ASP A 27 9.27 44.60 35.46
CA ASP A 27 9.09 44.80 34.03
C ASP A 27 8.41 43.64 33.27
N THR A 28 7.30 43.99 32.63
CA THR A 28 6.68 43.23 31.54
C THR A 28 7.52 43.37 30.27
N SER A 29 8.63 42.65 30.16
CA SER A 29 9.34 42.48 28.89
C SER A 29 10.36 41.33 28.90
N GLU A 30 9.97 40.14 29.35
CA GLU A 30 10.63 38.91 28.90
C GLU A 30 9.65 38.14 28.01
N GLU A 31 9.60 38.60 26.77
CA GLU A 31 9.29 37.77 25.61
C GLU A 31 10.05 36.45 25.78
N THR A 32 9.32 35.42 26.21
CA THR A 32 9.75 34.05 26.06
C THR A 32 9.64 33.74 24.56
N MET A 33 10.57 34.29 23.78
CA MET A 33 10.98 33.70 22.51
C MET A 33 11.65 32.38 22.85
N ARG A 34 10.81 31.38 23.11
CA ARG A 34 11.20 29.99 22.97
C ARG A 34 11.35 29.81 21.47
N SER A 35 12.54 30.15 20.98
CA SER A 35 13.02 29.63 19.73
C SER A 35 12.73 28.13 19.77
N GLU A 36 11.82 27.70 18.91
CA GLU A 36 11.79 26.32 18.47
C GLU A 36 13.16 26.11 17.85
N GLU A 37 14.09 25.61 18.66
CA GLU A 37 15.29 24.99 18.17
C GLU A 37 14.79 23.88 17.25
N ASP A 38 14.74 24.20 15.95
CA ASP A 38 14.54 23.25 14.85
C ASP A 38 15.69 22.26 14.97
N THR A 39 15.55 21.31 15.89
CA THR A 39 16.31 20.08 15.84
C THR A 39 15.99 19.56 14.46
N GLY A 40 16.95 19.67 13.54
CA GLY A 40 16.82 19.37 12.11
C GLY A 40 16.53 17.88 11.86
N ILE A 41 15.46 17.39 12.46
CA ILE A 41 14.95 16.04 12.42
C ILE A 41 14.25 15.94 11.07
N ARG A 42 15.02 15.46 10.10
CA ARG A 42 14.50 15.15 8.77
C ARG A 42 13.38 14.11 8.91
N ARG A 43 12.17 14.49 8.54
CA ARG A 43 11.02 13.59 8.51
C ARG A 43 11.04 12.76 7.22
N TRP A 44 10.50 11.55 7.25
CA TRP A 44 10.48 10.67 6.09
C TRP A 44 9.50 11.15 5.01
N GLU A 45 8.41 11.79 5.41
CA GLU A 45 7.40 12.40 4.54
C GLU A 45 7.91 13.60 3.73
N ASP A 46 8.98 14.25 4.20
CA ASP A 46 9.62 15.39 3.52
C ASP A 46 10.70 14.94 2.51
N LEU A 47 10.90 13.64 2.35
CA LEU A 47 11.77 13.11 1.30
C LEU A 47 11.21 13.46 -0.09
N PRO A 48 12.06 13.84 -1.06
CA PRO A 48 11.65 13.95 -2.45
C PRO A 48 10.96 12.67 -2.93
N VAL A 49 9.88 12.82 -3.71
CA VAL A 49 9.05 11.70 -4.19
C VAL A 49 9.88 10.62 -4.88
N ASN A 50 10.87 11.00 -5.70
CA ASN A 50 11.77 10.05 -6.36
C ASN A 50 12.60 9.24 -5.36
N CYS A 51 13.02 9.82 -4.23
CA CYS A 51 13.71 9.09 -3.17
C CYS A 51 12.77 8.08 -2.49
N LEU A 52 11.51 8.46 -2.23
CA LEU A 52 10.49 7.55 -1.69
C LEU A 52 10.23 6.39 -2.67
N VAL A 53 10.09 6.66 -3.96
CA VAL A 53 9.91 5.64 -5.00
C VAL A 53 11.08 4.64 -5.01
N GLU A 54 12.33 5.10 -4.90
CA GLU A 54 13.50 4.21 -4.84
C GLU A 54 13.52 3.33 -3.57
N ILE A 55 12.95 3.80 -2.46
CA ILE A 55 12.76 3.00 -1.25
C ILE A 55 11.63 1.98 -1.50
N PHE A 56 10.49 2.43 -2.00
CA PHE A 56 9.28 1.63 -2.19
C PHE A 56 9.48 0.48 -3.18
N LYS A 57 10.30 0.67 -4.22
CA LYS A 57 10.73 -0.40 -5.15
C LYS A 57 11.41 -1.59 -4.46
N LYS A 58 11.87 -1.44 -3.22
CA LYS A 58 12.52 -2.50 -2.44
C LYS A 58 11.58 -3.19 -1.45
N LEU A 59 10.36 -2.69 -1.30
CA LEU A 59 9.37 -3.24 -0.39
C LEU A 59 8.67 -4.44 -1.02
N SER A 60 8.07 -5.27 -0.16
CA SER A 60 7.23 -6.36 -0.61
C SER A 60 5.95 -5.84 -1.28
N VAL A 61 5.31 -6.68 -2.09
CA VAL A 61 3.99 -6.34 -2.66
C VAL A 61 2.97 -6.13 -1.55
N GLU A 62 3.10 -6.82 -0.42
CA GLU A 62 2.20 -6.67 0.74
C GLU A 62 2.33 -5.26 1.34
N ASP A 63 3.55 -4.83 1.65
CA ASP A 63 3.81 -3.50 2.20
C ASP A 63 3.36 -2.40 1.23
N MET A 64 3.59 -2.59 -0.07
CA MET A 64 3.13 -1.69 -1.11
C MET A 64 1.60 -1.62 -1.21
N ALA A 65 0.90 -2.73 -0.95
CA ALA A 65 -0.55 -2.78 -1.06
C ALA A 65 -1.28 -2.24 0.18
N ILE A 66 -0.77 -2.48 1.38
CA ILE A 66 -1.49 -2.20 2.65
C ILE A 66 -0.67 -1.47 3.72
N GLY A 67 0.62 -1.26 3.51
CA GLY A 67 1.47 -0.48 4.40
C GLY A 67 1.60 0.96 3.89
N VAL A 68 2.41 1.14 2.85
CA VAL A 68 2.77 2.44 2.25
C VAL A 68 1.58 3.36 2.00
N PRO A 69 0.48 2.93 1.32
CA PRO A 69 -0.62 3.83 1.01
C PRO A 69 -1.37 4.39 2.23
N PHE A 70 -1.17 3.83 3.42
CA PHE A 70 -1.89 4.19 4.64
C PHE A 70 -1.02 4.88 5.69
N VAL A 71 0.22 5.26 5.36
CA VAL A 71 1.12 5.98 6.28
C VAL A 71 0.79 7.48 6.31
N CYS A 72 0.93 8.16 5.17
CA CYS A 72 0.63 9.58 5.02
C CYS A 72 0.38 9.92 3.54
N LYS A 73 -0.05 11.17 3.27
CA LYS A 73 -0.35 11.63 1.91
C LYS A 73 0.85 11.57 0.96
N SER A 74 2.02 12.03 1.40
CA SER A 74 3.26 12.01 0.61
C SER A 74 3.63 10.58 0.19
N TRP A 75 3.52 9.62 1.10
CA TRP A 75 3.78 8.21 0.81
C TRP A 75 2.73 7.61 -0.13
N TYR A 76 1.45 7.94 0.08
CA TYR A 76 0.38 7.51 -0.82
C TYR A 76 0.65 7.97 -2.26
N GLU A 77 1.01 9.24 -2.46
CA GLU A 77 1.32 9.80 -3.77
C GLU A 77 2.53 9.12 -4.41
N ALA A 78 3.62 8.92 -3.66
CA ALA A 78 4.81 8.24 -4.16
C ALA A 78 4.56 6.75 -4.49
N HIS A 79 3.72 6.04 -3.74
CA HIS A 79 3.40 4.63 -4.01
C HIS A 79 2.62 4.43 -5.32
N LEU A 80 1.94 5.48 -5.82
CA LEU A 80 1.21 5.44 -7.09
C LEU A 80 2.15 5.45 -8.31
N ASP A 81 3.43 5.74 -8.12
CA ASP A 81 4.39 5.68 -9.22
C ASP A 81 4.45 4.23 -9.78
N PRO A 82 4.21 4.03 -11.09
CA PRO A 82 4.23 2.70 -11.69
C PRO A 82 5.56 1.96 -11.53
N CYS A 83 6.68 2.66 -11.32
CA CYS A 83 7.98 2.05 -11.10
C CYS A 83 8.02 1.19 -9.84
N CYS A 84 7.23 1.51 -8.81
CA CYS A 84 7.12 0.72 -7.59
C CYS A 84 6.51 -0.68 -7.84
N TRP A 85 5.80 -0.86 -8.95
CA TRP A 85 5.03 -2.06 -9.27
C TRP A 85 5.63 -2.87 -10.44
N LYS A 86 6.85 -2.53 -10.87
CA LYS A 86 7.54 -3.22 -11.98
C LYS A 86 7.89 -4.68 -11.67
N ILE A 87 8.14 -4.97 -10.40
CA ILE A 87 8.49 -6.31 -9.90
C ILE A 87 7.39 -6.74 -8.93
N LEU A 88 6.69 -7.81 -9.29
CA LEU A 88 5.64 -8.40 -8.48
C LEU A 88 6.20 -9.68 -7.86
N ASP A 89 6.62 -9.61 -6.60
CA ASP A 89 7.12 -10.77 -5.86
C ASP A 89 6.03 -11.33 -4.96
N PHE A 90 5.48 -12.50 -5.34
CA PHE A 90 4.38 -13.13 -4.62
C PHE A 90 4.84 -14.29 -3.73
N ARG A 91 6.14 -14.51 -3.54
CA ARG A 91 6.65 -15.62 -2.70
C ARG A 91 6.11 -15.58 -1.26
N GLY A 92 5.97 -14.39 -0.69
CA GLY A 92 5.40 -14.19 0.65
C GLY A 92 3.88 -14.26 0.71
N ILE A 93 3.20 -14.14 -0.43
CA ILE A 93 1.75 -14.11 -0.51
C ILE A 93 1.27 -15.54 -0.72
N ASP A 94 0.62 -16.10 0.29
CA ASP A 94 -0.12 -17.35 0.15
C ASP A 94 -1.63 -17.06 -0.04
N PRO A 95 -2.09 -16.85 -1.29
CA PRO A 95 -3.46 -16.46 -1.56
C PRO A 95 -4.51 -17.55 -1.29
N TRP A 96 -4.08 -18.75 -0.87
CA TRP A 96 -4.95 -19.88 -0.55
C TRP A 96 -5.08 -20.13 0.96
N SER A 97 -4.34 -19.39 1.78
CA SER A 97 -4.37 -19.48 3.24
C SER A 97 -5.14 -18.31 3.86
N GLU A 98 -5.60 -18.48 5.10
CA GLU A 98 -6.04 -17.34 5.92
C GLU A 98 -4.81 -16.65 6.52
N CYS A 99 -4.05 -15.92 5.68
CA CYS A 99 -2.91 -15.14 6.16
C CYS A 99 -3.35 -13.74 6.64
N PRO A 100 -2.61 -13.14 7.61
CA PRO A 100 -2.92 -11.79 8.12
C PRO A 100 -2.99 -10.72 7.02
N PHE A 101 -2.20 -10.88 5.95
CA PHE A 101 -2.22 -9.99 4.79
C PHE A 101 -3.61 -9.92 4.15
N ILE A 102 -4.27 -11.06 3.87
CA ILE A 102 -5.58 -11.07 3.22
C ILE A 102 -6.63 -10.39 4.09
N ALA A 103 -6.66 -10.70 5.39
CA ALA A 103 -7.60 -10.09 6.32
C ALA A 103 -7.44 -8.56 6.36
N ARG A 104 -6.19 -8.09 6.46
CA ARG A 104 -5.89 -6.65 6.45
C ARG A 104 -6.19 -6.01 5.12
N PHE A 105 -5.81 -6.61 4.00
CA PHE A 105 -6.13 -6.13 2.65
C PHE A 105 -7.65 -5.98 2.46
N MET A 106 -8.43 -6.97 2.89
CA MET A 106 -9.89 -6.87 2.83
C MET A 106 -10.43 -5.74 3.72
N HIS A 107 -9.87 -5.56 4.91
CA HIS A 107 -10.26 -4.48 5.81
C HIS A 107 -9.97 -3.10 5.21
N GLU A 108 -8.73 -2.83 4.79
CA GLU A 108 -8.31 -1.54 4.26
C GLU A 108 -9.09 -1.14 3.00
N TYR A 109 -9.35 -2.11 2.12
CA TYR A 109 -10.09 -1.91 0.87
C TYR A 109 -11.60 -2.19 0.99
N ARG A 110 -12.11 -2.46 2.19
CA ARG A 110 -13.53 -2.73 2.49
C ARG A 110 -14.14 -3.81 1.60
N LEU A 111 -13.39 -4.87 1.34
CA LEU A 111 -13.79 -5.98 0.48
C LEU A 111 -14.58 -7.03 1.28
N LYS A 112 -15.67 -7.52 0.70
CA LYS A 112 -16.44 -8.64 1.28
C LYS A 112 -15.78 -9.99 1.09
N LYS A 113 -14.99 -10.15 0.02
CA LYS A 113 -14.32 -11.40 -0.34
C LYS A 113 -13.02 -11.10 -1.09
N PHE A 114 -11.96 -11.81 -0.73
CA PHE A 114 -10.71 -11.80 -1.48
C PHE A 114 -10.77 -12.76 -2.67
N THR A 115 -10.22 -12.32 -3.81
CA THR A 115 -9.97 -13.20 -4.96
C THR A 115 -8.60 -12.88 -5.52
N ILE A 116 -7.86 -13.92 -5.92
CA ILE A 116 -6.53 -13.78 -6.52
C ILE A 116 -6.61 -12.92 -7.79
N MET A 117 -7.61 -13.18 -8.65
CA MET A 117 -7.83 -12.39 -9.86
C MET A 117 -8.11 -10.91 -9.54
N GLY A 118 -8.89 -10.62 -8.50
CA GLY A 118 -9.13 -9.25 -8.05
C GLY A 118 -7.85 -8.56 -7.56
N PHE A 119 -7.03 -9.27 -6.80
CA PHE A 119 -5.72 -8.77 -6.36
C PHE A 119 -4.76 -8.54 -7.53
N LEU A 120 -4.75 -9.44 -8.52
CA LEU A 120 -3.97 -9.25 -9.75
C LEU A 120 -4.41 -8.01 -10.52
N LYS A 121 -5.72 -7.81 -10.70
CA LYS A 121 -6.25 -6.57 -11.30
C LYS A 121 -5.79 -5.35 -10.53
N PHE A 122 -5.83 -5.40 -9.20
CA PHE A 122 -5.36 -4.31 -8.35
C PHE A 122 -3.89 -3.95 -8.61
N VAL A 123 -2.96 -4.92 -8.51
CA VAL A 123 -1.52 -4.62 -8.67
C VAL A 123 -1.16 -4.19 -10.10
N ILE A 124 -1.83 -4.77 -11.10
CA ILE A 124 -1.61 -4.44 -12.51
C ILE A 124 -2.10 -3.03 -12.84
N ASN A 125 -3.24 -2.64 -12.26
CA ASN A 125 -3.76 -1.29 -12.40
C ASN A 125 -2.86 -0.26 -11.71
N ARG A 126 -2.33 -0.57 -10.52
CA ARG A 126 -1.35 0.29 -9.83
C ARG A 126 -0.07 0.49 -10.64
N GLY A 127 0.43 -0.58 -11.26
CA GLY A 127 1.63 -0.52 -12.10
C GLY A 127 1.42 -0.03 -13.52
N HIS A 128 0.22 0.46 -13.88
CA HIS A 128 -0.11 0.93 -15.23
C HIS A 128 0.26 -0.09 -16.33
N LYS A 129 0.15 -1.39 -16.03
CA LYS A 129 0.53 -2.49 -16.94
C LYS A 129 2.02 -2.52 -17.35
N LEU A 130 2.89 -1.86 -16.59
CA LEU A 130 4.34 -1.81 -16.82
C LEU A 130 5.12 -2.87 -16.03
N ALA A 131 4.44 -3.88 -15.48
CA ALA A 131 5.10 -4.98 -14.78
C ALA A 131 6.00 -5.77 -15.75
N THR A 132 7.22 -6.07 -15.30
CA THR A 132 8.26 -6.74 -16.11
C THR A 132 8.72 -8.06 -15.49
N LYS A 133 8.56 -8.22 -14.18
CA LYS A 133 8.89 -9.45 -13.46
C LYS A 133 7.74 -9.86 -12.54
N LEU A 134 7.29 -11.11 -12.64
CA LEU A 134 6.42 -11.78 -11.68
C LEU A 134 7.17 -12.98 -11.11
N ILE A 135 7.31 -13.02 -9.78
CA ILE A 135 7.83 -14.19 -9.06
C ILE A 135 6.64 -14.89 -8.43
N LEU A 136 6.42 -16.15 -8.80
CA LEU A 136 5.27 -16.93 -8.35
C LEU A 136 5.36 -17.26 -6.85
N PRO A 137 4.21 -17.41 -6.17
CA PRO A 137 4.16 -18.07 -4.88
C PRO A 137 4.56 -19.55 -5.01
N ASP A 138 4.79 -20.21 -3.87
CA ASP A 138 5.17 -21.64 -3.84
C ASP A 138 4.12 -22.56 -4.49
N ARG A 139 2.85 -22.17 -4.40
CA ARG A 139 1.76 -22.81 -5.15
C ARG A 139 1.52 -22.09 -6.47
N LEU A 140 1.28 -22.85 -7.55
CA LEU A 140 1.03 -22.27 -8.86
C LEU A 140 -0.30 -21.50 -8.89
N LEU A 141 -0.30 -20.31 -9.49
CA LEU A 141 -1.52 -19.59 -9.80
C LEU A 141 -2.34 -20.35 -10.87
N PRO A 142 -3.69 -20.26 -10.86
CA PRO A 142 -4.52 -20.80 -11.92
C PRO A 142 -4.09 -20.29 -13.31
N LEU A 143 -4.22 -21.13 -14.35
CA LEU A 143 -3.82 -20.76 -15.71
C LEU A 143 -4.50 -19.46 -16.18
N SER A 144 -5.79 -19.28 -15.89
CA SER A 144 -6.54 -18.06 -16.23
C SER A 144 -5.93 -16.79 -15.63
N ASN A 145 -5.39 -16.86 -14.42
CA ASN A 145 -4.69 -15.75 -13.78
C ASN A 145 -3.37 -15.45 -14.51
N LEU A 146 -2.59 -16.49 -14.82
CA LEU A 146 -1.32 -16.33 -15.52
C LEU A 146 -1.50 -15.74 -16.92
N VAL A 147 -2.50 -16.23 -17.67
CA VAL A 147 -2.89 -15.71 -18.99
C VAL A 147 -3.29 -14.24 -18.87
N TYR A 148 -4.17 -13.91 -17.93
CA TYR A 148 -4.62 -12.53 -17.73
C TYR A 148 -3.43 -11.57 -17.53
N ILE A 149 -2.51 -11.87 -16.62
CA ILE A 149 -1.37 -10.98 -16.36
C ILE A 149 -0.47 -10.88 -17.60
N CYS A 150 -0.22 -12.00 -18.27
CA CYS A 150 0.56 -12.07 -19.50
C CYS A 150 -0.02 -11.24 -20.67
N GLU A 151 -1.35 -11.15 -20.75
CA GLU A 151 -2.05 -10.32 -21.73
C GLU A 151 -2.02 -8.84 -21.34
N GLN A 152 -2.19 -8.53 -20.05
CA GLN A 152 -2.17 -7.14 -19.60
C GLN A 152 -0.77 -6.53 -19.64
N CYS A 153 0.28 -7.29 -19.37
CA CYS A 153 1.68 -6.83 -19.34
C CYS A 153 2.53 -7.59 -20.36
N PRO A 154 2.64 -7.12 -21.62
CA PRO A 154 3.29 -7.86 -22.69
C PRO A 154 4.77 -8.18 -22.43
N MET A 155 5.46 -7.30 -21.69
CA MET A 155 6.89 -7.41 -21.34
C MET A 155 7.14 -8.22 -20.06
N LEU A 156 6.10 -8.74 -19.42
CA LEU A 156 6.22 -9.48 -18.17
C LEU A 156 6.86 -10.84 -18.38
N ASN A 157 7.90 -11.16 -17.61
CA ASN A 157 8.42 -12.51 -17.48
C ASN A 157 8.01 -13.12 -16.14
N ILE A 158 7.68 -14.42 -16.18
CA ILE A 158 7.27 -15.20 -15.00
C ILE A 158 8.45 -16.06 -14.55
N TYR A 159 8.69 -16.06 -13.24
CA TYR A 159 9.74 -16.81 -12.56
C TYR A 159 9.12 -17.65 -11.44
N ALA A 160 9.67 -18.84 -11.21
CA ALA A 160 9.28 -19.72 -10.11
C ALA A 160 10.45 -19.90 -9.15
N SER A 161 10.17 -20.12 -7.86
CA SER A 161 11.20 -20.26 -6.82
C SER A 161 12.17 -21.43 -7.08
N TRP A 162 11.72 -22.48 -7.77
CA TRP A 162 12.53 -23.64 -8.13
C TRP A 162 13.27 -23.52 -9.47
N GLN A 163 13.10 -22.43 -10.23
CA GLN A 163 13.70 -22.29 -11.56
C GLN A 163 14.91 -21.32 -11.54
N PRO A 164 16.10 -21.74 -12.00
CA PRO A 164 17.21 -20.82 -12.19
C PRO A 164 16.89 -19.80 -13.30
N GLU A 165 17.28 -18.54 -13.12
CA GLU A 165 16.96 -17.38 -14.00
C GLU A 165 17.57 -17.45 -15.43
N LYS A 166 18.03 -18.63 -15.86
CA LYS A 166 18.79 -18.82 -17.11
C LYS A 166 17.96 -18.60 -18.38
N ASN A 167 16.63 -18.76 -18.31
CA ASN A 167 15.74 -18.62 -19.46
C ASN A 167 14.55 -17.68 -19.14
N PRO A 168 14.78 -16.36 -19.16
CA PRO A 168 13.69 -15.40 -18.97
C PRO A 168 12.63 -15.61 -20.07
N GLY A 169 11.37 -15.73 -19.67
CA GLY A 169 10.25 -15.88 -20.60
C GLY A 169 9.84 -17.32 -20.92
N LEU A 170 10.54 -18.35 -20.42
CA LEU A 170 10.14 -19.75 -20.63
C LEU A 170 8.72 -20.03 -20.13
N ILE A 171 8.43 -19.70 -18.87
CA ILE A 171 7.11 -19.92 -18.26
C ILE A 171 6.04 -19.12 -19.01
N ARG A 172 6.34 -17.86 -19.36
CA ARG A 172 5.44 -17.02 -20.17
C ARG A 172 5.11 -17.69 -21.51
N GLY A 173 6.12 -18.12 -22.25
CA GLY A 173 5.93 -18.76 -23.55
C GLY A 173 5.09 -20.03 -23.44
N PHE A 174 5.33 -20.84 -22.39
CA PHE A 174 4.52 -22.01 -22.10
C PHE A 174 3.05 -21.65 -21.81
N VAL A 175 2.81 -20.69 -20.92
CA VAL A 175 1.45 -20.23 -20.55
C VAL A 175 0.69 -19.77 -21.80
N MET A 176 1.29 -18.92 -22.63
CA MET A 176 0.62 -18.39 -23.83
C MET A 176 0.34 -19.48 -24.85
N LYS A 177 1.32 -20.35 -25.12
CA LYS A 177 1.16 -21.44 -26.10
C LYS A 177 0.15 -22.50 -25.65
N LEU A 178 0.09 -22.78 -24.35
CA LEU A 178 -0.91 -23.68 -23.78
C LEU A 178 -2.31 -23.09 -23.94
N ASN A 179 -2.50 -21.81 -23.59
CA ASN A 179 -3.77 -21.11 -23.74
C ASN A 179 -4.26 -21.11 -25.19
N GLU A 180 -3.40 -20.75 -26.14
CA GLU A 180 -3.71 -20.77 -27.57
C GLU A 180 -4.12 -22.17 -28.07
N THR A 181 -3.46 -23.21 -27.56
CA THR A 181 -3.76 -24.60 -27.94
C THR A 181 -5.10 -25.06 -27.38
N MET A 182 -5.41 -24.73 -26.12
CA MET A 182 -6.71 -25.01 -25.52
C MET A 182 -7.84 -24.28 -26.27
N LEU A 183 -7.68 -22.99 -26.57
CA LEU A 183 -8.69 -22.22 -27.29
C LEU A 183 -8.94 -22.75 -28.70
N ARG A 184 -7.90 -23.22 -29.40
CA ARG A 184 -8.05 -23.90 -30.70
C ARG A 184 -8.83 -25.20 -30.56
N HIS A 185 -8.51 -26.01 -29.55
CA HIS A 185 -9.20 -27.28 -29.34
C HIS A 185 -10.68 -27.08 -29.00
N CYS A 186 -11.02 -26.12 -28.13
CA CYS A 186 -12.42 -25.80 -27.81
C CYS A 186 -13.20 -25.38 -29.05
N ARG A 187 -12.65 -24.49 -29.89
CA ARG A 187 -13.32 -24.08 -31.15
C ARG A 187 -13.56 -25.24 -32.12
N ASN A 188 -12.67 -26.22 -32.15
CA ASN A 188 -12.80 -27.39 -33.01
C ASN A 188 -13.82 -28.42 -32.49
N LEU A 189 -14.19 -28.36 -31.21
CA LEU A 189 -15.23 -29.21 -30.61
C LEU A 189 -16.64 -28.60 -30.74
N GLU A 190 -16.73 -27.31 -31.06
CA GLU A 190 -17.98 -26.58 -31.28
C GLU A 190 -18.44 -26.59 -32.76
N LEU A 191 -17.66 -27.21 -33.65
CA LEU A 191 -17.94 -27.42 -35.07
C LEU A 191 -18.28 -28.87 -35.36
#